data_AF-Q8H709-F1
#
_entry.id   AF-Q8H709-F1
#
_cell.length_a   1.000
_cell.length_b   1.000
_cell.length_c   1.000
_cell.angle_alpha   90.00
_cell.angle_beta   90.00
_cell.angle_gamma   90.00
#
_symmetry.space_group_name_H-M   'P 1'
#
loop_
_entity.id
_entity.type
_entity.pdbx_description
1 polymer ?
#
loop_
_entity_poly.entity_id
_entity_poly.type
_entity_poly.pdbx_seq_one_letter_code
_entity_poly.pdbx_strand_id
1 'polypeptide(L)'
;MVLTIRKPAPEFTADAVVNGEFIKISLSDYKGQYVVLFFYPMDFTFVCPTEICAFSDRADEFKKLNTQVIGCSIDSKFTHLAWINTPRKKGGLGDMNIPLVADVKKDLCSKYEVLVSEGDDEGVAFRGLFIIDKEGVLRQITINDLPIGRNVDEVLRLIEAFQFHEEHGDVCPANWKKGAKGMTANPKDSLKYFETVEEPSKKRKLTK
;
A
#
# COMPACT_ATOMS: atom_id res chain seq x y z
N MET A 1 10.10 16.60 8.35
CA MET A 1 11.10 15.77 7.66
C MET A 1 10.40 15.29 6.41
N VAL A 2 10.94 15.57 5.21
CA VAL A 2 10.23 15.26 3.95
C VAL A 2 10.27 13.76 3.68
N LEU A 3 9.12 13.16 3.38
CA LEU A 3 9.04 11.75 3.07
C LEU A 3 9.77 11.46 1.74
N THR A 4 10.79 10.60 1.77
CA THR A 4 11.69 10.40 0.62
C THR A 4 11.92 8.91 0.36
N ILE A 5 11.69 8.47 -0.88
CA ILE A 5 11.99 7.10 -1.31
C ILE A 5 13.49 6.81 -1.14
N ARG A 6 13.83 5.58 -0.71
CA ARG A 6 15.18 5.11 -0.29
C ARG A 6 15.67 5.67 1.05
N LYS A 7 14.83 6.34 1.83
CA LYS A 7 15.11 6.68 3.24
C LYS A 7 14.30 5.80 4.18
N PRO A 8 14.71 5.67 5.46
CA PRO A 8 13.90 5.00 6.46
C PRO A 8 12.49 5.58 6.51
N ALA A 9 11.48 4.72 6.56
CA ALA A 9 10.11 5.14 6.76
C ALA A 9 9.94 5.71 8.19
N PRO A 10 9.05 6.70 8.42
CA PRO A 10 8.81 7.22 9.75
C PRO A 10 8.34 6.13 10.72
N GLU A 11 9.06 6.00 11.84
CA GLU A 11 8.72 5.04 12.90
C GLU A 11 7.43 5.45 13.63
N PHE A 12 6.69 4.44 14.04
CA PHE A 12 5.50 4.60 14.87
C PHE A 12 5.34 3.45 15.85
N THR A 13 4.67 3.75 16.95
CA THR A 13 4.09 2.76 17.86
C THR A 13 2.69 3.26 18.19
N ALA A 14 1.67 2.48 17.85
CA ALA A 14 0.28 2.91 17.94
C ALA A 14 -0.62 1.76 18.41
N ASP A 15 -1.79 2.12 18.95
CA ASP A 15 -2.81 1.13 19.27
C ASP A 15 -3.49 0.69 17.96
N ALA A 16 -3.78 -0.60 17.85
CA ALA A 16 -4.43 -1.20 16.70
C ALA A 16 -5.48 -2.23 17.14
N VAL A 17 -6.42 -2.52 16.26
CA VAL A 17 -7.29 -3.70 16.39
C VAL A 17 -6.72 -4.82 15.54
N VAL A 18 -6.42 -5.96 16.16
CA VAL A 18 -5.90 -7.16 15.49
C VAL A 18 -6.67 -8.36 16.00
N ASN A 19 -7.29 -9.12 15.10
CA ASN A 19 -8.12 -10.28 15.44
C ASN A 19 -9.19 -9.97 16.50
N GLY A 20 -9.76 -8.75 16.48
CA GLY A 20 -10.77 -8.29 17.43
C GLY A 20 -10.22 -7.80 18.79
N GLU A 21 -8.90 -7.83 19.00
CA GLU A 21 -8.25 -7.40 20.24
C GLU A 21 -7.53 -6.06 20.09
N PHE A 22 -7.42 -5.31 21.19
CA PHE A 22 -6.61 -4.10 21.25
C PHE A 22 -5.17 -4.45 21.58
N ILE A 23 -4.28 -4.20 20.62
CA ILE A 23 -2.85 -4.40 20.79
C ILE A 23 -2.10 -3.13 20.44
N LYS A 24 -0.83 -3.05 20.86
CA LYS A 24 0.09 -2.00 20.44
C LYS A 24 1.06 -2.60 19.43
N ILE A 25 1.16 -2.00 18.25
CA ILE A 25 2.10 -2.42 17.20
C ILE A 25 3.06 -1.28 16.87
N SER A 26 4.27 -1.64 16.47
CA SER A 26 5.29 -0.74 15.97
C SER A 26 5.72 -1.12 14.55
N LEU A 27 6.22 -0.17 13.77
CA LEU A 27 6.77 -0.50 12.45
C LEU A 27 7.95 -1.48 12.57
N SER A 28 8.78 -1.27 13.59
CA SER A 28 9.91 -2.14 13.93
C SER A 28 9.55 -3.60 14.26
N ASP A 29 8.29 -3.91 14.61
CA ASP A 29 7.83 -5.29 14.84
C ASP A 29 7.86 -6.13 13.55
N TYR A 30 7.85 -5.46 12.38
CA TYR A 30 7.81 -6.09 11.06
C TYR A 30 9.18 -6.13 10.37
N LYS A 31 10.27 -5.86 11.09
CA LYS A 31 11.63 -5.97 10.54
C LYS A 31 11.87 -7.38 9.97
N GLY A 32 12.44 -7.45 8.76
CA GLY A 32 12.60 -8.71 8.02
C GLY A 32 11.41 -9.05 7.10
N GLN A 33 10.33 -8.27 7.14
CA GLN A 33 9.16 -8.39 6.27
C GLN A 33 8.91 -7.08 5.52
N TYR A 34 8.33 -7.16 4.34
CA TYR A 34 7.78 -5.96 3.71
C TYR A 34 6.55 -5.49 4.47
N VAL A 35 6.27 -4.19 4.42
CA VAL A 35 5.06 -3.58 4.98
C VAL A 35 4.35 -2.75 3.92
N VAL A 36 3.08 -3.03 3.71
CA VAL A 36 2.13 -2.14 3.03
C VAL A 36 1.36 -1.39 4.10
N LEU A 37 1.73 -0.12 4.33
CA LEU A 37 0.97 0.76 5.21
C LEU A 37 0.05 1.62 4.35
N PHE A 38 -1.25 1.55 4.57
CA PHE A 38 -2.21 2.36 3.83
C PHE A 38 -3.12 3.14 4.77
N PHE A 39 -3.30 4.42 4.45
CA PHE A 39 -4.17 5.34 5.15
C PHE A 39 -5.52 5.43 4.45
N TYR A 40 -6.56 5.66 5.22
CA TYR A 40 -7.89 5.96 4.70
C TYR A 40 -8.54 7.09 5.51
N PRO A 41 -9.47 7.86 4.91
CA PRO A 41 -10.01 9.06 5.53
C PRO A 41 -10.66 8.85 6.90
N MET A 42 -11.72 8.02 6.93
CA MET A 42 -12.57 7.82 8.11
C MET A 42 -13.30 6.47 8.06
N ASP A 43 -13.56 5.92 9.25
CA ASP A 43 -14.47 4.80 9.47
C ASP A 43 -15.91 5.13 9.05
N PHE A 44 -16.72 4.10 8.75
CA PHE A 44 -18.14 4.21 8.39
C PHE A 44 -18.46 5.10 7.18
N THR A 45 -17.51 5.25 6.26
CA THR A 45 -17.69 5.95 4.97
C THR A 45 -17.82 4.97 3.79
N PHE A 46 -17.69 5.44 2.54
CA PHE A 46 -18.12 4.70 1.35
C PHE A 46 -17.01 3.88 0.66
N VAL A 47 -15.91 4.53 0.25
CA VAL A 47 -14.82 3.85 -0.48
C VAL A 47 -13.91 3.08 0.48
N CYS A 48 -13.69 3.61 1.69
CA CYS A 48 -12.84 3.02 2.71
C CYS A 48 -13.13 1.54 3.01
N PRO A 49 -14.38 1.11 3.27
CA PRO A 49 -14.65 -0.31 3.54
C PRO A 49 -14.34 -1.20 2.35
N THR A 50 -14.49 -0.71 1.12
CA THR A 50 -14.16 -1.48 -0.09
C THR A 50 -12.66 -1.77 -0.18
N GLU A 51 -11.81 -0.80 0.16
CA GLU A 51 -10.35 -0.96 0.11
C GLU A 51 -9.88 -1.88 1.25
N ILE A 52 -10.34 -1.64 2.46
CA ILE A 52 -9.97 -2.42 3.64
C ILE A 52 -10.35 -3.89 3.45
N CYS A 53 -11.58 -4.16 2.99
CA CYS A 53 -12.03 -5.52 2.69
C CYS A 53 -11.19 -6.16 1.56
N ALA A 54 -10.90 -5.42 0.48
CA ALA A 54 -10.12 -5.96 -0.63
C ALA A 54 -8.70 -6.36 -0.23
N PHE A 55 -8.04 -5.58 0.64
CA PHE A 55 -6.76 -5.97 1.23
C PHE A 55 -6.89 -7.14 2.20
N SER A 56 -7.88 -7.12 3.08
CA SER A 56 -8.12 -8.19 4.06
C SER A 56 -8.40 -9.54 3.40
N ASP A 57 -9.22 -9.57 2.35
CA ASP A 57 -9.60 -10.79 1.64
C ASP A 57 -8.39 -11.42 0.92
N ARG A 58 -7.39 -10.61 0.58
CA ARG A 58 -6.17 -11.02 -0.12
C ARG A 58 -4.92 -11.02 0.77
N ALA A 59 -5.09 -10.88 2.09
CA ALA A 59 -3.98 -10.81 3.05
C ALA A 59 -3.04 -12.03 2.93
N ASP A 60 -3.56 -13.21 2.60
CA ASP A 60 -2.77 -14.43 2.39
C ASP A 60 -1.84 -14.35 1.16
N GLU A 61 -2.19 -13.58 0.11
CA GLU A 61 -1.29 -13.34 -1.02
C GLU A 61 -0.07 -12.51 -0.59
N PHE A 62 -0.30 -11.46 0.20
CA PHE A 62 0.77 -10.65 0.79
C PHE A 62 1.64 -11.46 1.74
N LYS A 63 1.02 -12.30 2.59
CA LYS A 63 1.74 -13.17 3.53
C LYS A 63 2.66 -14.17 2.80
N LYS A 64 2.22 -14.74 1.67
CA LYS A 64 3.07 -15.61 0.83
C LYS A 64 4.28 -14.88 0.24
N LEU A 65 4.18 -13.56 0.09
CA LEU A 65 5.27 -12.68 -0.31
C LEU A 65 6.03 -12.09 0.90
N ASN A 66 5.91 -12.68 2.10
CA ASN A 66 6.53 -12.18 3.33
C ASN A 66 6.26 -10.67 3.57
N THR A 67 4.99 -10.28 3.37
CA THR A 67 4.53 -8.89 3.46
C THR A 67 3.36 -8.76 4.42
N GLN A 68 3.43 -7.80 5.34
CA GLN A 68 2.33 -7.39 6.21
C GLN A 68 1.56 -6.23 5.57
N VAL A 69 0.23 -6.27 5.62
CA VAL A 69 -0.63 -5.14 5.25
C VAL A 69 -1.21 -4.51 6.51
N ILE A 70 -1.19 -3.17 6.61
CA ILE A 70 -1.66 -2.41 7.77
C ILE A 70 -2.54 -1.26 7.29
N GLY A 71 -3.78 -1.20 7.77
CA GLY A 71 -4.66 -0.04 7.56
C GLY A 71 -4.50 0.98 8.69
N CYS A 72 -4.64 2.26 8.40
CA CYS A 72 -4.58 3.34 9.39
C CYS A 72 -5.60 4.44 9.08
N SER A 73 -6.29 4.96 10.08
CA SER A 73 -7.00 6.23 9.99
C SER A 73 -6.86 7.04 11.28
N ILE A 74 -7.47 8.21 11.30
CA ILE A 74 -7.54 9.10 12.46
C ILE A 74 -8.56 8.64 13.51
N ASP A 75 -9.31 7.57 13.24
CA ASP A 75 -10.34 7.06 14.13
C ASP A 75 -9.73 6.33 15.34
N SER A 76 -10.56 6.13 16.37
CA SER A 76 -10.15 5.39 17.56
C SER A 76 -10.22 3.88 17.33
N LYS A 77 -9.40 3.12 18.07
CA LYS A 77 -9.47 1.65 18.09
C LYS A 77 -10.87 1.11 18.47
N PHE A 78 -11.65 1.87 19.22
CA PHE A 78 -13.04 1.51 19.56
C PHE A 78 -13.96 1.61 18.34
N THR A 79 -13.78 2.66 17.52
CA THR A 79 -14.51 2.85 16.26
C THR A 79 -14.16 1.72 15.29
N HIS A 80 -12.86 1.39 15.15
CA HIS A 80 -12.42 0.27 14.32
C HIS A 80 -13.07 -1.05 14.74
N LEU A 81 -13.07 -1.36 16.04
CA LEU A 81 -13.68 -2.60 16.53
C LEU A 81 -15.19 -2.64 16.29
N ALA A 82 -15.88 -1.51 16.48
CA ALA A 82 -17.31 -1.41 16.16
C ALA A 82 -17.57 -1.64 14.65
N TRP A 83 -16.68 -1.14 13.79
CA TRP A 83 -16.82 -1.26 12.35
C TRP A 83 -16.51 -2.67 11.84
N ILE A 84 -15.50 -3.34 12.43
CA ILE A 84 -15.22 -4.77 12.27
C ILE A 84 -16.45 -5.61 12.64
N ASN A 85 -17.06 -5.32 13.79
CA ASN A 85 -18.27 -6.02 14.25
C ASN A 85 -19.53 -5.70 13.43
N THR A 86 -19.47 -4.74 12.51
CA THR A 86 -20.57 -4.43 11.61
C THR A 86 -20.49 -5.31 10.36
N PRO A 87 -21.57 -6.00 9.95
CA PRO A 87 -21.56 -6.83 8.74
C PRO A 87 -21.29 -6.02 7.46
N ARG A 88 -20.53 -6.59 6.51
CA ARG A 88 -20.24 -5.95 5.21
C ARG A 88 -21.48 -5.51 4.44
N LYS A 89 -22.58 -6.29 4.51
CA LYS A 89 -23.88 -5.94 3.89
C LYS A 89 -24.51 -4.66 4.46
N LYS A 90 -24.04 -4.17 5.62
CA LYS A 90 -24.46 -2.92 6.26
C LYS A 90 -23.37 -1.84 6.17
N GLY A 91 -22.41 -1.97 5.26
CA GLY A 91 -21.29 -1.04 5.13
C GLY A 91 -20.19 -1.22 6.19
N GLY A 92 -20.21 -2.32 6.94
CA GLY A 92 -19.15 -2.68 7.87
C GLY A 92 -17.99 -3.43 7.23
N LEU A 93 -17.05 -3.89 8.05
CA LEU A 93 -15.87 -4.63 7.58
C LEU A 93 -16.02 -6.15 7.73
N GLY A 94 -16.73 -6.62 8.77
CA GLY A 94 -16.72 -8.05 9.14
C GLY A 94 -15.35 -8.51 9.61
N ASP A 95 -15.12 -9.83 9.59
CA ASP A 95 -13.85 -10.43 9.99
C ASP A 95 -12.67 -9.85 9.18
N MET A 96 -11.63 -9.42 9.89
CA MET A 96 -10.45 -8.76 9.33
C MET A 96 -9.18 -9.58 9.53
N ASN A 97 -8.40 -9.71 8.45
CA ASN A 97 -7.10 -10.40 8.43
C ASN A 97 -5.91 -9.42 8.48
N ILE A 98 -6.18 -8.13 8.65
CA ILE A 98 -5.16 -7.08 8.71
C ILE A 98 -5.37 -6.21 9.96
N PRO A 99 -4.28 -5.72 10.57
CA PRO A 99 -4.34 -4.72 11.63
C PRO A 99 -4.93 -3.40 11.14
N LEU A 100 -5.77 -2.78 11.98
CA LEU A 100 -6.22 -1.39 11.81
C LEU A 100 -5.65 -0.52 12.93
N VAL A 101 -4.72 0.37 12.57
CA VAL A 101 -4.05 1.32 13.45
C VAL A 101 -4.90 2.56 13.67
N ALA A 102 -5.03 2.95 14.94
CA ALA A 102 -5.73 4.15 15.37
C ALA A 102 -4.76 5.31 15.57
N ASP A 103 -4.77 6.27 14.65
CA ASP A 103 -3.97 7.51 14.71
C ASP A 103 -4.78 8.70 15.22
N VAL A 104 -5.38 8.55 16.41
CA VAL A 104 -6.26 9.57 17.02
C VAL A 104 -5.57 10.93 17.17
N LYS A 105 -4.25 10.94 17.36
CA LYS A 105 -3.45 12.17 17.49
C LYS A 105 -3.08 12.80 16.15
N LYS A 106 -3.34 12.11 15.04
CA LYS A 106 -2.99 12.50 13.66
C LYS A 106 -1.48 12.61 13.42
N ASP A 107 -0.67 12.16 14.38
CA ASP A 107 0.79 12.23 14.33
C ASP A 107 1.33 11.36 13.19
N LEU A 108 0.73 10.19 12.96
CA LEU A 108 1.16 9.26 11.92
C LEU A 108 0.79 9.78 10.53
N CYS A 109 -0.44 10.29 10.36
CA CYS A 109 -0.90 10.92 9.13
C CYS A 109 -0.02 12.13 8.78
N SER A 110 0.38 12.95 9.76
CA SER A 110 1.32 14.05 9.56
C SER A 110 2.72 13.56 9.19
N LYS A 111 3.26 12.54 9.88
CA LYS A 111 4.59 11.97 9.58
C LYS A 111 4.69 11.39 8.18
N TYR A 112 3.61 10.79 7.69
CA TYR A 112 3.52 10.23 6.33
C TYR A 112 3.00 11.23 5.30
N GLU A 113 2.79 12.50 5.68
CA GLU A 113 2.40 13.60 4.79
C GLU A 113 1.08 13.34 4.04
N VAL A 114 0.12 12.70 4.71
CA VAL A 114 -1.21 12.37 4.16
C VAL A 114 -2.35 13.07 4.89
N LEU A 115 -2.08 13.83 5.95
CA LEU A 115 -3.12 14.60 6.64
C LEU A 115 -3.60 15.77 5.76
N VAL A 116 -4.91 15.82 5.50
CA VAL A 116 -5.56 16.96 4.83
C VAL A 116 -5.53 18.15 5.80
N SER A 117 -4.84 19.23 5.42
CA SER A 117 -4.60 20.40 6.27
C SER A 117 -5.52 21.58 5.97
N GLU A 118 -6.31 21.53 4.91
CA GLU A 118 -7.14 22.64 4.43
C GLU A 118 -8.40 22.12 3.72
N GLY A 119 -9.46 22.94 3.69
CA GLY A 119 -10.72 22.64 2.99
C GLY A 119 -11.74 21.87 3.83
N ASP A 120 -12.84 21.46 3.21
CA ASP A 120 -13.98 20.82 3.89
C ASP A 120 -13.63 19.45 4.50
N ASP A 121 -12.58 18.81 3.97
CA ASP A 121 -12.07 17.51 4.44
C ASP A 121 -10.91 17.66 5.46
N GLU A 122 -10.65 18.87 5.99
CA GLU A 122 -9.58 19.11 6.95
C GLU A 122 -9.62 18.12 8.13
N GLY A 123 -8.47 17.51 8.42
CA GLY A 123 -8.30 16.65 9.57
C GLY A 123 -8.50 15.15 9.31
N VAL A 124 -8.77 14.73 8.07
CA VAL A 124 -8.77 13.32 7.64
C VAL A 124 -7.48 12.98 6.89
N ALA A 125 -7.24 11.70 6.61
CA ALA A 125 -6.13 11.28 5.76
C ALA A 125 -6.55 11.17 4.29
N PHE A 126 -5.70 11.63 3.37
CA PHE A 126 -5.75 11.19 1.97
C PHE A 126 -5.57 9.67 1.87
N ARG A 127 -5.90 9.09 0.72
CA ARG A 127 -5.71 7.66 0.44
C ARG A 127 -4.25 7.36 0.10
N GLY A 128 -3.37 7.59 1.08
CA GLY A 128 -1.95 7.31 0.98
C GLY A 128 -1.62 5.84 1.19
N LEU A 129 -0.71 5.27 0.42
CA LEU A 129 -0.19 3.92 0.55
C LEU A 129 1.32 3.94 0.38
N PHE A 130 1.99 3.18 1.25
CA PHE A 130 3.44 3.13 1.36
C PHE A 130 3.90 1.69 1.35
N ILE A 131 4.84 1.38 0.46
CA ILE A 131 5.55 0.10 0.46
C ILE A 131 6.91 0.31 1.12
N ILE A 132 7.14 -0.40 2.21
CA ILE A 132 8.33 -0.35 3.05
C ILE A 132 8.98 -1.74 2.98
N ASP A 133 10.29 -1.79 2.78
CA ASP A 133 11.02 -3.07 2.68
C ASP A 133 11.38 -3.67 4.05
N LYS A 134 12.09 -4.81 4.01
CA LYS A 134 12.48 -5.61 5.18
C LYS A 134 13.41 -4.87 6.15
N GLU A 135 14.06 -3.83 5.66
CA GLU A 135 15.03 -2.98 6.34
C GLU A 135 14.38 -1.71 6.89
N GLY A 136 13.07 -1.53 6.66
CA GLY A 136 12.33 -0.34 7.08
C GLY A 136 12.52 0.86 6.15
N VAL A 137 12.98 0.65 4.92
CA VAL A 137 13.22 1.70 3.92
C VAL A 137 12.00 1.86 3.03
N LEU A 138 11.58 3.11 2.83
CA LEU A 138 10.45 3.43 1.96
C LEU A 138 10.81 3.22 0.48
N ARG A 139 10.02 2.44 -0.23
CA ARG A 139 10.24 2.08 -1.64
C ARG A 139 9.22 2.68 -2.60
N GLN A 140 7.99 2.89 -2.16
CA GLN A 140 6.93 3.39 -3.02
C GLN A 140 5.89 4.20 -2.23
N ILE A 141 5.34 5.23 -2.88
CA ILE A 141 4.28 6.09 -2.36
C ILE A 141 3.18 6.20 -3.43
N THR A 142 1.95 5.86 -3.09
CA THR A 142 0.74 6.19 -3.86
C THR A 142 -0.15 7.08 -3.02
N ILE A 143 -0.57 8.24 -3.55
CA ILE A 143 -1.57 9.08 -2.88
C ILE A 143 -2.69 9.34 -3.88
N ASN A 144 -3.87 8.82 -3.55
CA ASN A 144 -5.09 9.17 -4.28
C ASN A 144 -5.87 10.24 -3.51
N ASP A 145 -6.57 11.07 -4.27
CA ASP A 145 -7.61 11.93 -3.73
C ASP A 145 -8.77 11.09 -3.15
N LEU A 146 -9.58 11.69 -2.28
CA LEU A 146 -10.61 11.04 -1.48
C LEU A 146 -11.65 10.24 -2.29
N PRO A 147 -12.10 10.64 -3.50
CA PRO A 147 -13.13 9.88 -4.21
C PRO A 147 -12.59 8.65 -4.96
N ILE A 148 -11.26 8.48 -5.07
CA ILE A 148 -10.66 7.46 -5.96
C ILE A 148 -10.00 6.34 -5.17
N GLY A 149 -10.62 5.15 -5.18
CA GLY A 149 -10.05 3.94 -4.57
C GLY A 149 -8.75 3.47 -5.24
N ARG A 150 -7.92 2.76 -4.46
CA ARG A 150 -6.66 2.12 -4.91
C ARG A 150 -6.91 0.74 -5.51
N ASN A 151 -5.87 0.22 -6.17
CA ASN A 151 -5.90 -1.09 -6.82
C ASN A 151 -4.95 -2.07 -6.10
N VAL A 152 -5.51 -3.13 -5.50
CA VAL A 152 -4.74 -4.17 -4.78
C VAL A 152 -3.81 -4.96 -5.72
N ASP A 153 -4.20 -5.17 -6.98
CA ASP A 153 -3.35 -5.87 -7.96
C ASP A 153 -2.08 -5.10 -8.26
N GLU A 154 -2.15 -3.77 -8.30
CA GLU A 154 -0.96 -2.94 -8.52
C GLU A 154 -0.01 -3.00 -7.33
N VAL A 155 -0.55 -3.05 -6.11
CA VAL A 155 0.28 -3.18 -4.91
C VAL A 155 1.00 -4.52 -4.88
N LEU A 156 0.31 -5.62 -5.18
CA LEU A 156 0.93 -6.95 -5.30
C LEU A 156 2.01 -6.95 -6.40
N ARG A 157 1.70 -6.40 -7.58
CA ARG A 157 2.66 -6.30 -8.69
C ARG A 157 3.92 -5.54 -8.28
N LEU A 158 3.78 -4.45 -7.52
CA LEU A 158 4.91 -3.66 -7.05
C LEU A 158 5.77 -4.42 -6.03
N ILE A 159 5.17 -5.14 -5.08
CA ILE A 159 5.90 -5.99 -4.13
C ILE A 159 6.68 -7.07 -4.88
N GLU A 160 6.03 -7.77 -5.81
CA GLU A 160 6.68 -8.79 -6.64
C GLU A 160 7.85 -8.19 -7.44
N ALA A 161 7.71 -6.96 -7.95
CA ALA A 161 8.76 -6.28 -8.71
C ALA A 161 9.97 -5.90 -7.83
N PHE A 162 9.73 -5.39 -6.61
CA PHE A 162 10.82 -5.10 -5.67
C PHE A 162 11.56 -6.38 -5.27
N GLN A 163 10.83 -7.45 -4.96
CA GLN A 163 11.45 -8.73 -4.59
C GLN A 163 12.21 -9.36 -5.75
N PHE A 164 11.68 -9.29 -6.98
CA PHE A 164 12.39 -9.72 -8.18
C PHE A 164 13.71 -8.95 -8.37
N HIS A 165 13.68 -7.63 -8.20
CA HIS A 165 14.89 -6.82 -8.30
C HIS A 165 15.92 -7.17 -7.21
N GLU A 166 15.48 -7.39 -5.98
CA GLU A 166 16.36 -7.81 -4.87
C GLU A 166 17.00 -9.18 -5.13
N GLU A 167 16.24 -10.13 -5.68
CA GLU A 167 16.72 -11.49 -5.93
C GLU A 167 17.66 -11.57 -7.14
N HIS A 168 17.35 -10.86 -8.22
CA HIS A 168 18.04 -11.02 -9.50
C HIS A 168 18.98 -9.86 -9.87
N GLY A 169 18.81 -8.68 -9.27
CA GLY A 169 19.51 -7.44 -9.64
C GLY A 169 19.03 -6.80 -10.94
N ASP A 170 18.19 -7.48 -11.71
CA ASP A 170 17.55 -6.96 -12.91
C ASP A 170 16.50 -5.91 -12.57
N VAL A 171 16.33 -4.90 -13.42
CA VAL A 171 15.26 -3.91 -13.28
C VAL A 171 13.97 -4.40 -13.94
N CYS A 172 12.83 -3.94 -13.42
CA CYS A 172 11.51 -4.25 -13.94
C CYS A 172 11.05 -3.19 -14.95
N PRO A 173 10.80 -3.54 -16.22
CA PRO A 173 10.23 -2.62 -17.21
C PRO A 173 8.81 -2.15 -16.87
N ALA A 174 8.30 -1.19 -17.64
CA ALA A 174 6.91 -0.74 -17.53
C ALA A 174 5.93 -1.91 -17.72
N ASN A 175 4.87 -1.95 -16.91
CA ASN A 175 3.87 -3.02 -16.89
C ASN A 175 4.42 -4.42 -16.57
N TRP A 176 5.64 -4.52 -16.02
CA TRP A 176 6.20 -5.80 -15.60
C TRP A 176 5.29 -6.49 -14.58
N LYS A 177 5.10 -7.79 -14.76
CA LYS A 177 4.38 -8.69 -13.87
C LYS A 177 5.24 -9.93 -13.64
N LYS A 178 5.00 -10.64 -12.54
CA LYS A 178 5.70 -11.89 -12.23
C LYS A 178 5.69 -12.86 -13.42
N GLY A 179 6.87 -13.38 -13.75
CA GLY A 179 7.11 -14.24 -14.91
C GLY A 179 7.51 -13.50 -16.20
N ALA A 180 7.37 -12.17 -16.26
CA ALA A 180 7.89 -11.38 -17.37
C ALA A 180 9.41 -11.19 -17.25
N LYS A 181 10.07 -10.91 -18.39
CA LYS A 181 11.51 -10.66 -18.44
C LYS A 181 11.86 -9.35 -17.72
N GLY A 182 12.84 -9.42 -16.82
CA GLY A 182 13.56 -8.26 -16.32
C GLY A 182 14.57 -7.74 -17.35
N MET A 183 15.27 -6.66 -17.02
CA MET A 183 16.31 -6.08 -17.84
C MET A 183 17.55 -5.79 -16.99
N THR A 184 18.72 -6.25 -17.42
CA THR A 184 19.97 -5.90 -16.76
C THR A 184 20.30 -4.43 -16.98
N ALA A 185 20.56 -3.68 -15.91
CA ALA A 185 20.74 -2.23 -15.93
C ALA A 185 22.14 -1.80 -16.38
N ASN A 186 22.55 -2.16 -17.60
CA ASN A 186 23.74 -1.61 -18.24
C ASN A 186 23.55 -1.49 -19.77
N PRO A 187 24.31 -0.60 -20.44
CA PRO A 187 24.09 -0.31 -21.86
C PRO A 187 24.26 -1.52 -22.80
N LYS A 188 25.10 -2.50 -22.44
CA LYS A 188 25.41 -3.63 -23.31
C LYS A 188 24.41 -4.78 -23.14
N ASP A 189 24.12 -5.17 -21.91
CA ASP A 189 23.26 -6.32 -21.63
C ASP A 189 21.77 -5.98 -21.72
N SER A 190 21.38 -4.72 -21.56
CA SER A 190 19.99 -4.28 -21.78
C SER A 190 19.52 -4.51 -23.23
N LEU A 191 20.43 -4.56 -24.21
CA LEU A 191 20.09 -4.86 -25.60
C LEU A 191 19.42 -6.22 -25.77
N LYS A 192 19.78 -7.22 -24.94
CA LYS A 192 19.13 -8.54 -24.93
C LYS A 192 17.64 -8.45 -24.61
N TYR A 193 17.24 -7.48 -23.78
CA TYR A 193 15.84 -7.22 -23.51
C TYR A 193 15.19 -6.51 -24.71
N PHE A 194 15.80 -5.46 -25.24
CA PHE A 194 15.24 -4.67 -26.33
C PHE A 194 15.07 -5.43 -27.65
N GLU A 195 15.92 -6.43 -27.93
CA GLU A 195 15.74 -7.37 -29.06
C GLU A 195 14.41 -8.16 -28.99
N THR A 196 13.78 -8.23 -27.81
CA THR A 196 12.52 -8.96 -27.59
C THR A 196 11.29 -8.06 -27.60
N VAL A 197 11.48 -6.73 -27.70
CA VAL A 197 10.39 -5.77 -27.72
C VAL A 197 9.89 -5.62 -29.16
N GLU A 198 8.60 -5.84 -29.38
CA GLU A 198 7.99 -5.65 -30.69
C GLU A 198 7.97 -4.17 -31.09
N GLU A 199 8.34 -3.86 -32.35
CA GLU A 199 8.19 -2.51 -32.87
C GLU A 199 6.70 -2.14 -32.99
N PRO A 200 6.30 -0.92 -32.60
CA PRO A 200 4.92 -0.48 -32.75
C PRO A 200 4.50 -0.56 -34.22
N SER A 201 3.49 -1.38 -34.51
CA SER A 201 2.98 -1.53 -35.87
C SER A 201 2.57 -0.17 -36.46
N LYS A 202 2.99 0.14 -37.68
CA LYS A 202 2.71 1.42 -38.39
C LYS A 202 1.22 1.66 -38.73
N LYS A 203 0.25 1.04 -38.03
CA LYS A 203 -1.19 1.15 -38.32
C LYS A 203 -1.96 1.84 -37.20
N ARG A 204 -1.68 3.14 -36.99
CA ARG A 204 -2.74 4.08 -36.59
C ARG A 204 -3.13 4.90 -37.82
N LYS A 205 -3.95 4.31 -38.70
CA LYS A 205 -4.82 5.15 -39.54
C LYS A 205 -5.86 5.72 -38.59
N LEU A 206 -5.69 6.98 -38.18
CA LEU A 206 -6.79 7.76 -37.64
C LEU A 206 -7.88 7.76 -38.72
N THR A 207 -8.95 7.00 -38.46
CA THR A 207 -10.22 7.24 -39.14
C THR A 207 -10.87 8.41 -38.42
N LYS A 208 -11.23 9.42 -39.21
CA LYS A 208 -11.87 10.67 -38.77
C LYS A 208 -13.24 10.40 -38.16
#